data_AF-H2PPT3-F1
#
_entry.id   AF-H2PPT3-F1
#
_cell.length_a   1.000
_cell.length_b   1.000
_cell.length_c   1.000
_cell.angle_alpha   90.00
_cell.angle_beta   90.00
_cell.angle_gamma   90.00
#
_symmetry.space_group_name_H-M   'P 1'
#
loop_
_entity.id
_entity.type
_entity.pdbx_description
1 polymer ?
#
loop_
_entity_poly.entity_id
_entity_poly.type
_entity_poly.pdbx_seq_one_letter_code
_entity_poly.pdbx_strand_id
1 'polypeptide(L)'
;WPRQGATQDPGRRREPYHGPDPQDPKVLAYSATTARQEEVPQQTVTPQQQRHSFKGEECPAGSHRSEHTGACNPCTEGVDYTNASNNLFSCLPCTVCKSDQKNKSSCIMTRDTVCQCEEGTFWNENSPEMCRKCSRCPSGEVQVSNCTSWDDIQCVEEFGANATVETPAAEETMNISLGTPGFSHFLSCIIVGIIVLIVLLIVFV
;
A
#
# COMPACT_ATOMS: atom_id res chain seq x y z
N TRP A 1 -31.64 43.72 9.27
CA TRP A 1 -32.52 44.67 8.56
C TRP A 1 -32.04 44.81 7.12
N PRO A 2 -32.94 44.99 6.14
CA PRO A 2 -32.97 44.13 4.96
C PRO A 2 -33.01 44.85 3.59
N ARG A 3 -33.07 44.05 2.50
CA ARG A 3 -33.50 44.34 1.11
C ARG A 3 -32.58 45.30 0.32
N GLN A 4 -32.19 44.96 -0.90
CA GLN A 4 -32.98 45.04 -2.15
C GLN A 4 -32.16 44.31 -3.24
N GLY A 5 -32.65 43.71 -4.31
CA GLY A 5 -33.96 43.68 -4.95
C GLY A 5 -33.67 43.26 -6.40
N ALA A 6 -34.11 42.08 -6.81
CA ALA A 6 -33.97 41.60 -8.19
C ALA A 6 -34.85 42.46 -9.10
N THR A 7 -34.25 43.10 -10.11
CA THR A 7 -34.97 43.79 -11.17
C THR A 7 -35.12 42.82 -12.35
N GLN A 8 -36.35 42.39 -12.60
CA GLN A 8 -36.73 41.62 -13.78
C GLN A 8 -36.87 42.59 -14.97
N ASP A 9 -36.15 42.31 -16.05
CA ASP A 9 -36.27 42.99 -17.34
C ASP A 9 -37.45 42.40 -18.14
N PRO A 10 -38.49 43.17 -18.51
CA PRO A 10 -39.62 42.68 -19.27
C PRO A 10 -39.41 42.96 -20.76
N GLY A 11 -39.18 41.90 -21.53
CA GLY A 11 -39.51 41.92 -22.96
C GLY A 11 -38.35 41.66 -23.92
N ARG A 12 -38.07 40.38 -24.17
CA ARG A 12 -37.62 39.93 -25.48
C ARG A 12 -38.37 38.67 -25.88
N ARG A 13 -39.29 38.87 -26.83
CA ARG A 13 -40.16 37.89 -27.47
C ARG A 13 -39.30 36.78 -28.08
N ARG A 14 -39.48 35.51 -27.67
CA ARG A 14 -38.89 34.34 -28.36
C ARG A 14 -39.75 34.04 -29.58
N GLU A 15 -39.16 34.07 -30.78
CA GLU A 15 -39.80 33.51 -31.97
C GLU A 15 -39.72 31.97 -31.95
N PRO A 16 -40.76 31.24 -32.41
CA PRO A 16 -40.73 29.79 -32.50
C PRO A 16 -40.07 29.35 -33.80
N TYR A 17 -39.04 28.50 -33.72
CA TYR A 17 -38.54 27.76 -34.88
C TYR A 17 -39.55 26.68 -35.27
N HIS A 18 -40.15 26.82 -36.45
CA HIS A 18 -40.98 25.82 -37.10
C HIS A 18 -40.10 24.69 -37.68
N GLY A 19 -40.25 23.48 -37.16
CA GLY A 19 -39.83 22.26 -37.85
C GLY A 19 -40.92 21.79 -38.83
N PRO A 20 -40.59 21.04 -39.90
CA PRO A 20 -41.59 20.39 -40.72
C PRO A 20 -41.91 18.96 -40.22
N ASP A 21 -43.22 18.69 -40.05
CA ASP A 21 -43.88 17.41 -39.73
C ASP A 21 -44.50 16.79 -41.03
N PRO A 22 -45.09 15.57 -41.09
CA PRO A 22 -44.69 14.53 -42.02
C PRO A 22 -45.80 14.20 -43.06
N GLN A 23 -45.47 13.40 -44.08
CA GLN A 23 -46.50 12.66 -44.84
C GLN A 23 -45.90 11.44 -45.57
N ASP A 24 -46.33 10.26 -45.09
CA ASP A 24 -46.30 8.90 -45.68
C ASP A 24 -47.41 8.78 -46.78
N PRO A 25 -47.72 7.66 -47.48
CA PRO A 25 -47.05 6.35 -47.68
C PRO A 25 -47.03 5.87 -49.16
N LYS A 26 -46.29 4.78 -49.47
CA LYS A 26 -46.78 3.70 -50.35
C LYS A 26 -45.89 2.47 -50.32
N VAL A 27 -46.30 1.51 -49.49
CA VAL A 27 -45.98 0.10 -49.64
C VAL A 27 -46.72 -0.44 -50.86
N LEU A 28 -46.01 -1.06 -51.80
CA LEU A 28 -46.60 -1.98 -52.77
C LEU A 28 -45.73 -3.23 -52.82
N ALA A 29 -46.27 -4.30 -52.25
CA ALA A 29 -45.68 -5.62 -52.21
C ALA A 29 -45.82 -6.32 -53.57
N TYR A 30 -44.83 -7.15 -53.92
CA TYR A 30 -45.03 -8.32 -54.76
C TYR A 30 -44.26 -9.52 -54.21
N SER A 31 -45.06 -10.48 -53.75
CA SER A 31 -44.92 -11.92 -53.53
C SER A 31 -43.59 -12.66 -53.74
N ALA A 32 -43.16 -13.29 -52.64
CA ALA A 32 -42.72 -14.69 -52.42
C ALA A 32 -42.06 -15.52 -53.54
N THR A 33 -40.83 -16.00 -53.28
CA THR A 33 -40.48 -17.44 -53.37
C THR A 33 -39.22 -17.82 -52.56
N THR A 34 -39.33 -18.98 -51.92
CA THR A 34 -38.37 -19.80 -51.15
C THR A 34 -37.01 -20.07 -51.81
N ALA A 35 -35.92 -20.06 -51.01
CA ALA A 35 -34.97 -21.17 -50.79
C ALA A 35 -33.59 -20.67 -50.31
N ARG A 36 -32.95 -21.47 -49.45
CA ARG A 36 -31.72 -21.17 -48.71
C ARG A 36 -30.44 -21.23 -49.55
N GLN A 37 -29.51 -20.31 -49.29
CA GLN A 37 -28.10 -20.51 -48.86
C GLN A 37 -27.34 -19.22 -49.22
N GLU A 38 -27.14 -18.32 -48.24
CA GLU A 38 -26.29 -17.15 -48.44
C GLU A 38 -24.90 -17.39 -47.87
N GLU A 39 -23.99 -17.43 -48.83
CA GLU A 39 -22.54 -17.41 -48.77
C GLU A 39 -22.00 -16.38 -47.75
N VAL A 40 -21.06 -16.81 -46.91
CA VAL A 40 -20.41 -15.97 -45.89
C VAL A 40 -19.51 -14.94 -46.59
N PRO A 41 -19.74 -13.62 -46.44
CA PRO A 41 -18.78 -12.64 -46.91
C PRO A 41 -17.57 -12.63 -45.98
N GLN A 42 -16.39 -12.96 -46.51
CA GLN A 42 -15.11 -12.77 -45.84
C GLN A 42 -14.90 -11.29 -45.53
N GLN A 43 -15.05 -10.90 -44.26
CA GLN A 43 -14.47 -9.65 -43.78
C GLN A 43 -12.96 -9.84 -43.59
N THR A 44 -12.19 -9.17 -44.43
CA THR A 44 -10.76 -8.93 -44.27
C THR A 44 -10.51 -8.25 -42.92
N VAL A 45 -10.11 -9.03 -41.92
CA VAL A 45 -9.59 -8.50 -40.66
C VAL A 45 -8.12 -8.15 -40.89
N THR A 46 -7.80 -6.85 -40.95
CA THR A 46 -6.42 -6.38 -40.80
C THR A 46 -5.89 -6.78 -39.42
N PRO A 47 -4.87 -7.65 -39.32
CA PRO A 47 -4.35 -8.09 -38.04
C PRO A 47 -3.02 -7.40 -37.79
N GLN A 48 -3.00 -6.18 -37.23
CA GLN A 48 -1.80 -5.72 -36.49
C GLN A 48 -1.88 -4.44 -35.63
N GLN A 49 -3.04 -3.81 -35.40
CA GLN A 49 -3.08 -2.63 -34.51
C GLN A 49 -3.86 -2.83 -33.20
N GLN A 50 -4.39 -4.03 -32.98
CA GLN A 50 -5.17 -4.34 -31.77
C GLN A 50 -4.35 -5.01 -30.64
N ARG A 51 -3.03 -4.82 -30.68
CA ARG A 51 -2.14 -5.01 -29.53
C ARG A 51 -1.32 -3.76 -29.25
N HIS A 52 -1.93 -2.59 -29.38
CA HIS A 52 -1.54 -1.52 -28.48
C HIS A 52 -2.00 -1.98 -27.10
N SER A 53 -1.07 -2.63 -26.41
CA SER A 53 -1.13 -2.97 -25.00
C SER A 53 -1.79 -1.80 -24.29
N PHE A 54 -3.07 -1.95 -23.93
CA PHE A 54 -3.73 -1.03 -23.00
C PHE A 54 -3.19 -1.39 -21.61
N LYS A 55 -1.87 -1.26 -21.45
CA LYS A 55 -1.26 -1.02 -20.16
C LYS A 55 -1.78 0.36 -19.82
N GLY A 56 -2.91 0.41 -19.10
CA GLY A 56 -3.49 1.67 -18.65
C GLY A 56 -2.37 2.49 -18.06
N GLU A 57 -2.13 3.66 -18.64
CA GLU A 57 -0.99 4.49 -18.28
C GLU A 57 -1.17 4.91 -16.83
N GLU A 58 -0.45 4.25 -15.93
CA GLU A 58 -0.37 4.66 -14.54
C GLU A 58 0.14 6.10 -14.50
N CYS A 59 -0.46 6.91 -13.66
CA CYS A 59 0.01 8.26 -13.44
C CYS A 59 1.38 8.22 -12.77
N PRO A 60 2.31 9.10 -13.16
CA PRO A 60 3.62 9.16 -12.54
C PRO A 60 3.53 9.60 -11.07
N ALA A 61 4.62 9.39 -10.32
CA ALA A 61 4.77 9.95 -8.98
C ALA A 61 4.54 11.47 -9.00
N GLY A 62 3.88 12.00 -7.98
CA GLY A 62 3.43 13.39 -7.94
C GLY A 62 2.14 13.65 -8.68
N SER A 63 1.43 12.61 -9.11
CA SER A 63 0.11 12.73 -9.73
C SER A 63 -0.80 11.57 -9.34
N HIS A 64 -2.10 11.76 -9.58
CA HIS A 64 -3.16 10.78 -9.37
C HIS A 64 -4.10 10.77 -10.58
N ARG A 65 -4.86 9.68 -10.76
CA ARG A 65 -5.79 9.50 -11.87
C ARG A 65 -7.12 10.22 -11.62
N SER A 66 -7.61 10.93 -12.62
CA SER A 66 -8.97 11.46 -12.65
C SER A 66 -9.98 10.33 -12.81
N GLU A 67 -11.01 10.30 -11.96
CA GLU A 67 -12.10 9.32 -12.04
C GLU A 67 -12.87 9.44 -13.35
N HIS A 68 -13.11 10.67 -13.82
CA HIS A 68 -13.94 10.94 -15.00
C HIS A 68 -13.19 10.85 -16.32
N THR A 69 -11.97 11.38 -16.38
CA THR A 69 -11.24 11.53 -17.65
C THR A 69 -10.10 10.51 -17.80
N GLY A 70 -9.67 9.88 -16.70
CA GLY A 70 -8.47 9.05 -16.68
C GLY A 70 -7.16 9.82 -16.87
N ALA A 71 -7.19 11.15 -16.96
CA ALA A 71 -6.01 12.00 -17.01
C ALA A 71 -5.27 12.01 -15.66
N CYS A 72 -3.99 12.37 -15.69
CA CYS A 72 -3.18 12.51 -14.49
C CYS A 72 -3.21 13.94 -13.96
N ASN A 73 -3.76 14.12 -12.77
CA ASN A 73 -3.79 15.39 -12.07
C ASN A 73 -2.62 15.46 -11.08
N PRO A 74 -1.92 16.59 -10.99
CA PRO A 74 -0.82 16.75 -10.05
C PRO A 74 -1.32 16.75 -8.60
N CYS A 75 -0.47 16.25 -7.69
CA CYS A 75 -0.62 16.50 -6.27
C CYS A 75 -0.38 17.99 -5.93
N THR A 76 -0.80 18.41 -4.76
CA THR A 76 -0.63 19.75 -4.22
C THR A 76 0.58 19.78 -3.28
N GLU A 77 1.59 20.57 -3.64
CA GLU A 77 2.82 20.70 -2.84
C GLU A 77 2.53 21.08 -1.38
N GLY A 78 3.12 20.34 -0.44
CA GLY A 78 2.93 20.53 1.00
C GLY A 78 1.60 20.03 1.55
N VAL A 79 0.69 19.50 0.71
CA VAL A 79 -0.63 19.00 1.13
C VAL A 79 -0.74 17.49 0.93
N ASP A 80 -0.37 17.00 -0.26
CA ASP A 80 -0.42 15.58 -0.59
C ASP A 80 0.67 15.16 -1.60
N TYR A 81 0.88 13.85 -1.71
CA TYR A 81 1.96 13.26 -2.52
C TYR A 81 1.63 11.87 -3.07
N THR A 82 2.38 11.42 -4.06
CA THR A 82 2.46 10.01 -4.47
C THR A 82 3.92 9.66 -4.79
N ASN A 83 4.45 8.58 -4.21
CA ASN A 83 5.88 8.25 -4.30
C ASN A 83 6.25 7.40 -5.52
N ALA A 84 5.26 6.80 -6.20
CA ALA A 84 5.46 5.88 -7.31
C ALA A 84 4.37 6.06 -8.37
N SER A 85 4.54 5.38 -9.51
CA SER A 85 3.46 5.28 -10.50
C SER A 85 2.23 4.61 -9.88
N ASN A 86 1.05 5.15 -10.18
CA ASN A 86 -0.16 4.74 -9.49
C ASN A 86 -1.43 4.97 -10.32
N ASN A 87 -2.54 4.41 -9.85
CA ASN A 87 -3.89 4.65 -10.37
C ASN A 87 -4.84 5.19 -9.28
N LEU A 88 -4.29 5.85 -8.25
CA LEU A 88 -5.08 6.40 -7.15
C LEU A 88 -6.00 7.50 -7.67
N PHE A 89 -7.19 7.65 -7.10
CA PHE A 89 -8.11 8.74 -7.46
C PHE A 89 -7.83 10.05 -6.72
N SER A 90 -6.91 10.03 -5.76
CA SER A 90 -6.40 11.19 -5.03
C SER A 90 -4.96 10.90 -4.57
N CYS A 91 -4.19 11.95 -4.30
CA CYS A 91 -2.87 11.79 -3.68
C CYS A 91 -3.01 11.41 -2.18
N LEU A 92 -1.89 10.97 -1.57
CA LEU A 92 -1.81 10.63 -0.16
C LEU A 92 -1.54 11.91 0.66
N PRO A 93 -2.29 12.19 1.74
CA PRO A 93 -2.04 13.38 2.54
C PRO A 93 -0.63 13.34 3.14
N CYS A 94 0.02 14.50 3.20
CA CYS A 94 1.32 14.62 3.85
C CYS A 94 1.22 14.34 5.35
N THR A 95 2.21 13.63 5.88
CA THR A 95 2.41 13.45 7.31
C THR A 95 2.75 14.79 7.95
N VAL A 96 2.12 15.07 9.10
CA VAL A 96 2.41 16.24 9.94
C VAL A 96 3.25 15.78 11.13
N CYS A 97 4.42 16.40 11.31
CA CYS A 97 5.28 16.07 12.45
C CYS A 97 4.65 16.52 13.76
N LYS A 98 4.76 15.65 14.77
CA LYS A 98 4.27 15.90 16.12
C LYS A 98 5.16 16.94 16.84
N SER A 99 4.71 17.43 17.99
CA SER A 99 5.41 18.48 18.75
C SER A 99 6.81 18.08 19.24
N ASP A 100 7.03 16.79 19.44
CA ASP A 100 8.25 16.11 19.87
C ASP A 100 9.10 15.62 18.68
N GLN A 101 8.72 15.99 17.46
CA GLN A 101 9.41 15.64 16.23
C GLN A 101 9.83 16.91 15.47
N LYS A 102 10.96 16.82 14.79
CA LYS A 102 11.47 17.84 13.89
C LYS A 102 11.20 17.43 12.45
N ASN A 103 10.81 18.40 11.63
CA ASN A 103 10.72 18.23 10.19
C ASN A 103 12.14 18.14 9.61
N LYS A 104 12.53 16.95 9.17
CA LYS A 104 13.82 16.69 8.53
C LYS A 104 13.78 17.01 7.05
N SER A 105 12.66 16.71 6.39
CA SER A 105 12.40 17.10 5.02
C SER A 105 10.92 17.38 4.82
N SER A 106 10.61 18.48 4.15
CA SER A 106 9.24 18.88 3.85
C SER A 106 8.59 17.97 2.83
N CYS A 107 7.26 17.85 2.92
CA CYS A 107 6.47 17.15 1.91
C CYS A 107 6.53 17.89 0.57
N ILE A 108 6.73 17.13 -0.50
CA ILE A 108 6.62 17.58 -1.89
C ILE A 108 5.70 16.61 -2.63
N MET A 109 5.31 16.94 -3.86
CA MET A 109 4.38 16.12 -4.64
C MET A 109 4.81 14.64 -4.76
N THR A 110 6.11 14.34 -4.75
CA THR A 110 6.62 12.97 -4.91
C THR A 110 7.09 12.29 -3.62
N ARG A 111 7.11 12.99 -2.48
CA ARG A 111 7.66 12.46 -1.23
C ARG A 111 6.96 13.06 -0.02
N ASP A 112 6.66 12.20 0.94
CA ASP A 112 6.10 12.63 2.21
C ASP A 112 7.07 13.51 3.02
N THR A 113 6.53 14.18 4.03
CA THR A 113 7.31 14.73 5.14
C THR A 113 8.09 13.62 5.82
N VAL A 114 9.37 13.87 6.14
CA VAL A 114 10.15 13.00 7.03
C VAL A 114 10.24 13.66 8.40
N CYS A 115 9.62 13.04 9.39
CA CYS A 115 9.67 13.46 10.77
C CYS A 115 10.75 12.69 11.53
N GLN A 116 11.48 13.38 12.40
CA GLN A 116 12.55 12.81 13.19
C GLN A 116 12.39 13.21 14.66
N CYS A 117 12.46 12.24 15.57
CA CYS A 117 12.48 12.54 17.01
C CYS A 117 13.64 13.47 17.40
N GLU A 118 13.43 14.29 18.43
CA GLU A 118 14.49 15.14 18.97
C GLU A 118 15.67 14.32 19.50
N GLU A 119 16.84 14.96 19.57
CA GLU A 119 18.06 14.31 20.06
C GLU A 119 17.86 13.74 21.47
N GLY A 120 18.31 12.50 21.67
CA GLY A 120 18.10 11.76 22.92
C GLY A 120 16.70 11.14 23.06
N THR A 121 15.88 11.17 22.00
CA THR A 121 14.60 10.47 21.93
C THR A 121 14.48 9.62 20.66
N PHE A 122 13.63 8.59 20.72
CA PHE A 122 13.40 7.63 19.65
C PHE A 122 11.91 7.31 19.51
N TRP A 123 11.47 6.99 18.31
CA TRP A 123 10.13 6.48 18.04
C TRP A 123 10.22 5.00 17.69
N ASN A 124 9.31 4.19 18.19
CA ASN A 124 9.17 2.79 17.79
C ASN A 124 7.70 2.41 17.64
N GLU A 125 7.46 1.25 17.04
CA GLU A 125 6.10 0.76 16.76
C GLU A 125 5.29 0.49 18.04
N ASN A 126 5.97 0.25 19.18
CA ASN A 126 5.32 0.09 20.48
C ASN A 126 4.82 1.40 21.09
N SER A 127 5.23 2.55 20.55
CA SER A 127 4.86 3.88 21.07
C SER A 127 4.62 4.85 19.92
N PRO A 128 3.59 4.59 19.08
CA PRO A 128 3.33 5.39 17.89
C PRO A 128 2.95 6.84 18.23
N GLU A 129 2.48 7.08 19.45
CA GLU A 129 1.94 8.36 19.87
C GLU A 129 2.99 9.43 20.20
N MET A 130 4.19 9.04 20.64
CA MET A 130 5.19 9.96 21.21
C MET A 130 6.61 9.35 21.16
N CYS A 131 7.61 10.20 20.91
CA CYS A 131 9.02 9.91 21.03
C CYS A 131 9.40 9.64 22.49
N ARG A 132 10.04 8.50 22.74
CA ARG A 132 10.50 8.09 24.05
C ARG A 132 11.93 8.53 24.28
N LYS A 133 12.28 8.85 25.51
CA LYS A 133 13.68 9.10 25.87
C LYS A 133 14.49 7.82 25.75
N CYS A 134 15.71 7.95 25.22
CA CYS A 134 16.66 6.86 25.21
C CYS A 134 16.94 6.38 26.64
N SER A 135 17.01 5.06 26.81
CA SER A 135 17.33 4.42 28.08
C SER A 135 18.82 4.49 28.40
N ARG A 136 19.19 3.96 29.56
CA ARG A 136 20.58 3.68 29.94
C ARG A 136 20.70 2.21 30.28
N CYS A 137 21.86 1.60 30.02
CA CYS A 137 22.06 0.21 30.37
C CYS A 137 21.97 0.02 31.89
N PRO A 138 21.29 -1.04 32.35
CA PRO A 138 21.32 -1.46 33.75
C PRO A 138 22.76 -1.71 34.24
N SER A 139 22.92 -1.76 35.55
CA SER A 139 24.21 -2.11 36.16
C SER A 139 24.59 -3.55 35.80
N GLY A 140 25.83 -3.76 35.35
CA GLY A 140 26.32 -5.08 34.91
C GLY A 140 26.13 -5.34 33.41
N GLU A 141 25.58 -4.38 32.67
CA GLU A 141 25.46 -4.45 31.21
C GLU A 141 26.25 -3.33 30.54
N VAL A 142 26.77 -3.63 29.35
CA VAL A 142 27.50 -2.68 28.50
C VAL A 142 26.68 -2.34 27.25
N GLN A 143 26.73 -1.07 26.85
CA GLN A 143 26.07 -0.61 25.63
C GLN A 143 26.82 -1.16 24.41
N VAL A 144 26.09 -1.83 23.51
CA VAL A 144 26.61 -2.35 22.24
C VAL A 144 26.09 -1.57 21.03
N SER A 145 24.98 -0.85 21.19
CA SER A 145 24.42 0.03 20.16
C SER A 145 23.98 1.36 20.75
N ASN A 146 24.26 2.43 20.02
CA ASN A 146 23.78 3.77 20.35
C ASN A 146 22.27 3.89 20.10
N CYS A 147 21.64 4.81 20.82
CA CYS A 147 20.27 5.21 20.54
C CYS A 147 20.21 5.93 19.18
N THR A 148 19.14 5.68 18.43
CA THR A 148 18.84 6.38 17.17
C THR A 148 17.46 7.04 17.27
N SER A 149 17.02 7.74 16.23
CA SER A 149 15.65 8.28 16.21
C SER A 149 14.57 7.20 16.08
N TRP A 150 14.95 5.94 15.81
CA TRP A 150 14.04 4.82 15.53
C TRP A 150 14.17 3.66 16.53
N ASP A 151 15.27 3.63 17.28
CA ASP A 151 15.61 2.53 18.16
C ASP A 151 16.27 3.05 19.43
N ASP A 152 15.97 2.41 20.56
CA ASP A 152 16.68 2.65 21.82
C ASP A 152 18.11 2.09 21.76
N ILE A 153 18.88 2.35 22.83
CA ILE A 153 20.15 1.69 23.07
C ILE A 153 19.97 0.16 23.15
N GLN A 154 21.02 -0.58 22.79
CA GLN A 154 21.09 -2.02 23.07
C GLN A 154 22.19 -2.31 24.07
N CYS A 155 21.89 -3.20 25.01
CA CYS A 155 22.76 -3.57 26.13
C CYS A 155 22.98 -5.08 26.14
N VAL A 156 24.17 -5.52 26.56
CA VAL A 156 24.49 -6.93 26.78
C VAL A 156 25.17 -7.09 28.12
N GLU A 157 25.01 -8.25 28.76
CA GLU A 157 25.70 -8.56 30.01
C GLU A 157 27.21 -8.52 29.83
N GLU A 158 27.89 -7.88 30.77
CA GLU A 158 29.34 -7.94 30.86
C GLU A 158 29.70 -9.34 31.39
N PHE A 159 30.02 -10.28 30.49
CA PHE A 159 30.64 -11.53 30.90
C PHE A 159 32.03 -11.23 31.44
N GLY A 160 32.10 -10.95 32.74
CA GLY A 160 33.34 -10.80 33.46
C GLY A 160 34.19 -12.04 33.23
N ALA A 161 35.28 -11.88 32.49
CA ALA A 161 36.40 -12.80 32.52
C ALA A 161 37.05 -12.71 33.91
N ASN A 162 36.38 -13.27 34.91
CA ASN A 162 36.90 -13.54 36.24
C ASN A 162 36.03 -14.61 36.93
N ALA A 163 35.82 -15.73 36.22
CA ALA A 163 35.81 -17.00 36.94
C ALA A 163 37.28 -17.28 37.31
N THR A 164 37.72 -16.76 38.45
CA THR A 164 38.85 -17.33 39.16
C THR A 164 38.51 -18.81 39.33
N VAL A 165 39.24 -19.66 38.58
CA VAL A 165 39.23 -21.10 38.77
C VAL A 165 39.84 -21.36 40.14
N GLU A 166 39.00 -21.34 41.18
CA GLU A 166 39.31 -22.12 42.37
C GLU A 166 39.00 -23.57 42.02
N THR A 167 40.07 -24.35 41.86
CA THR A 167 40.04 -25.81 41.88
C THR A 167 39.62 -26.27 43.28
N PRO A 168 38.48 -26.96 43.47
CA PRO A 168 38.34 -27.88 44.58
C PRO A 168 38.90 -29.22 44.14
N ALA A 169 39.78 -29.76 44.97
CA ALA A 169 40.27 -31.12 44.88
C ALA A 169 39.11 -32.11 44.68
N ALA A 170 39.41 -33.17 43.94
CA ALA A 170 38.56 -34.32 43.75
C ALA A 170 37.94 -34.80 45.06
N GLU A 171 36.62 -35.04 45.06
CA GLU A 171 36.05 -36.26 45.63
C GLU A 171 34.58 -36.48 45.16
N GLU A 172 34.41 -37.68 44.61
CA GLU A 172 33.22 -38.56 44.55
C GLU A 172 31.90 -38.11 43.87
N THR A 173 31.73 -38.63 42.64
CA THR A 173 30.59 -39.45 42.18
C THR A 173 29.17 -39.06 42.63
N MET A 174 28.38 -38.47 41.72
CA MET A 174 27.07 -39.01 41.32
C MET A 174 26.74 -38.58 39.88
N ASN A 175 26.59 -39.59 39.02
CA ASN A 175 26.16 -39.44 37.64
C ASN A 175 24.68 -39.03 37.59
N ILE A 176 24.38 -37.84 37.06
CA ILE A 176 23.10 -37.57 36.40
C ILE A 176 23.39 -36.77 35.14
N SER A 177 23.58 -37.49 34.03
CA SER A 177 23.39 -36.92 32.69
C SER A 177 21.91 -36.57 32.56
N LEU A 178 21.56 -35.32 32.84
CA LEU A 178 20.25 -34.78 32.50
C LEU A 178 20.34 -34.27 31.06
N GLY A 179 20.30 -35.22 30.13
CA GLY A 179 20.20 -34.94 28.71
C GLY A 179 19.00 -34.03 28.45
N THR A 180 19.26 -32.93 27.75
CA THR A 180 18.28 -32.01 27.19
C THR A 180 17.11 -32.78 26.56
N PRO A 181 15.90 -32.79 27.14
CA PRO A 181 14.76 -33.33 26.46
C PRO A 181 14.19 -32.21 25.58
N GLY A 182 14.28 -32.39 24.26
CA GLY A 182 13.14 -31.98 23.44
C GLY A 182 13.40 -31.24 22.15
N PHE A 183 14.59 -30.66 21.87
CA PHE A 183 14.72 -29.93 20.61
C PHE A 183 14.71 -30.85 19.37
N SER A 184 15.34 -32.02 19.47
CA SER A 184 15.35 -33.02 18.40
C SER A 184 13.98 -33.69 18.19
N HIS A 185 13.29 -34.03 19.29
CA HIS A 185 11.94 -34.61 19.21
C HIS A 185 10.89 -33.61 18.71
N PHE A 186 11.01 -32.34 19.09
CA PHE A 186 10.09 -31.29 18.67
C PHE A 186 10.21 -31.00 17.16
N LEU A 187 11.43 -30.92 16.65
CA LEU A 187 11.68 -30.76 15.21
C LEU A 187 11.19 -31.98 14.42
N SER A 188 11.42 -33.20 14.92
CA SER A 188 10.92 -34.43 14.30
C SER A 188 9.39 -34.45 14.20
N CYS A 189 8.68 -34.09 15.27
CA CYS A 189 7.21 -34.02 15.26
C CYS A 189 6.66 -32.97 14.27
N ILE A 190 7.31 -31.80 14.17
CA ILE A 190 6.91 -30.75 13.22
C ILE A 190 7.08 -31.25 11.78
N ILE A 191 8.20 -31.89 11.46
CA ILE A 191 8.47 -32.40 10.12
C ILE A 191 7.45 -33.47 9.73
N VAL A 192 7.14 -34.42 10.61
CA VAL A 192 6.13 -35.47 10.36
C VAL A 192 4.74 -34.86 10.15
N GLY A 193 4.35 -33.87 10.96
CA GLY A 193 3.07 -33.18 10.82
C GLY A 193 2.92 -32.47 9.47
N ILE A 194 3.97 -31.79 9.01
CA ILE A 194 3.99 -31.10 7.71
C ILE A 194 3.86 -32.11 6.56
N ILE A 195 4.56 -33.24 6.63
CA ILE A 195 4.50 -34.28 5.58
C ILE A 195 3.08 -34.86 5.47
N VAL A 196 2.45 -35.17 6.61
CA VAL A 196 1.07 -35.70 6.63
C VAL A 196 0.09 -34.68 6.04
N LEU A 197 0.21 -33.40 6.42
CA LEU A 197 -0.64 -32.34 5.88
C LEU A 197 -0.51 -32.23 4.35
N ILE A 198 0.72 -32.24 3.83
CA ILE A 198 0.98 -32.15 2.39
C ILE A 198 0.38 -33.35 1.66
N VAL A 199 0.55 -34.57 2.18
CA VAL A 199 -0.03 -35.77 1.58
C VAL A 199 -1.55 -35.70 1.55
N LEU A 200 -2.19 -35.23 2.63
CA LEU A 200 -3.63 -35.02 2.65
C LEU A 200 -4.05 -33.99 1.60
N LEU A 201 -3.37 -32.85 1.48
CA LEU A 201 -3.71 -31.86 0.46
C LEU A 201 -3.54 -32.41 -0.97
N ILE A 202 -2.59 -33.29 -1.22
CA ILE A 202 -2.40 -33.92 -2.54
C ILE A 202 -3.48 -34.97 -2.83
N VAL A 203 -3.94 -35.70 -1.82
CA VAL A 203 -4.96 -36.75 -1.99
C VAL A 203 -6.38 -36.19 -2.05
N PHE A 204 -6.62 -35.04 -1.41
CA PHE A 204 -7.93 -34.39 -1.30
C PHE A 204 -8.11 -33.17 -2.25
N VAL A 205 -7.19 -32.97 -3.19
CA VAL A 205 -7.31 -32.09 -4.37
C VAL A 205 -7.59 -32.94 -5.61
#